data_AF-A0A1M6EYM9-F1
#
_entry.id   AF-A0A1M6EYM9-F1
#
_cell.length_a   1.000
_cell.length_b   1.000
_cell.length_c   1.000
_cell.angle_alpha   90.00
_cell.angle_beta   90.00
_cell.angle_gamma   90.00
#
_symmetry.space_group_name_H-M   'P 1'
#
loop_
_entity.id
_entity.type
_entity.pdbx_description
1 polymer ?
#
loop_
_entity_poly.entity_id
_entity_poly.type
_entity_poly.pdbx_seq_one_letter_code
_entity_poly.pdbx_strand_id
1 'polypeptide(L)' 'MAGFYNLAGGFLWWVLIKFCSTNLSEEQSDIFNKRNQWFFYLIQIFACLLIIYIIIYVNNIALIEAASF' A
#
# COMPACT_ATOMS: atom_id res chain seq x y z
N MET A 1 -1.61 -4.88 20.82
CA MET A 1 -1.60 -5.17 19.37
C MET A 1 -0.73 -4.14 18.66
N ALA A 2 0.59 -4.32 18.59
CA ALA A 2 1.50 -3.33 17.97
C ALA A 2 2.58 -3.95 17.06
N GLY A 3 2.67 -5.28 16.97
CA GLY A 3 3.79 -5.98 16.32
C GLY A 3 3.68 -6.10 14.80
N PHE A 4 2.47 -6.32 14.26
CA PHE A 4 2.34 -6.71 12.85
C PHE A 4 2.27 -5.51 11.88
N TYR A 5 1.59 -4.44 12.27
CA TYR A 5 1.45 -3.21 11.46
C TYR A 5 2.79 -2.47 11.29
N ASN A 6 3.63 -2.49 12.35
CA ASN A 6 4.96 -1.90 12.31
C ASN A 6 5.96 -2.72 11.50
N LEU A 7 5.82 -4.05 11.45
CA LEU A 7 6.68 -4.90 10.64
C LEU A 7 6.42 -4.74 9.14
N ALA A 8 5.15 -4.76 8.73
CA ALA A 8 4.80 -4.60 7.31
C ALA A 8 5.09 -3.19 6.80
N GLY A 9 4.72 -2.15 7.56
CA GLY A 9 5.02 -0.77 7.22
C GLY A 9 6.53 -0.47 7.24
N GLY A 10 7.24 -0.94 8.27
CA GLY A 10 8.69 -0.77 8.39
C GLY A 10 9.48 -1.51 7.32
N PHE A 11 9.03 -2.71 6.91
CA PHE A 11 9.66 -3.44 5.81
C PHE A 11 9.45 -2.74 4.47
N LEU A 12 8.24 -2.26 4.18
CA LEU A 12 7.97 -1.51 2.95
C LEU A 12 8.83 -0.23 2.88
N TRP A 13 8.96 0.45 4.01
CA TRP A 13 9.80 1.63 4.16
C TRP A 13 11.29 1.33 3.98
N TRP A 14 11.76 0.23 4.55
CA TRP A 14 13.13 -0.24 4.39
C TRP A 14 13.46 -0.57 2.93
N VAL A 15 12.55 -1.23 2.22
CA VAL A 15 12.71 -1.52 0.78
C VAL A 15 12.84 -0.21 -0.02
N LEU A 16 12.03 0.80 0.29
CA LEU A 16 12.07 2.10 -0.40
C LEU A 16 13.39 2.83 -0.16
N ILE A 17 13.85 2.92 1.09
CA ILE A 17 15.15 3.51 1.44
C ILE A 17 16.30 2.81 0.70
N LYS A 18 16.27 1.48 0.68
CA LYS A 18 17.34 0.68 0.10
C LYS A 18 17.37 0.74 -1.43
N PHE A 19 16.20 0.78 -2.09
CA PHE A 19 16.13 0.89 -3.55
C PHE A 19 16.36 2.32 -4.04
N CYS A 20 15.88 3.33 -3.31
CA CYS A 20 16.04 4.74 -3.68
C CYS A 20 17.38 5.35 -3.22
N SER A 21 18.20 4.62 -2.44
CA SER A 21 19.44 5.12 -1.83
C SER A 21 19.23 6.43 -1.05
N THR A 22 18.06 6.61 -0.47
CA THR A 22 17.69 7.83 0.26
C THR A 22 17.99 7.67 1.74
N ASN A 23 18.47 8.74 2.37
CA ASN A 23 18.78 8.72 3.79
C ASN A 23 17.51 8.98 4.62
N LEU A 24 17.19 8.11 5.58
CA LEU A 24 15.95 8.18 6.36
C LEU A 24 15.74 9.56 7.01
N SER A 25 16.80 10.14 7.56
CA SER A 25 16.76 11.44 8.24
C SER A 25 16.49 12.60 7.29
N GLU A 26 16.93 12.49 6.03
CA GLU A 26 16.68 13.51 5.02
C GLU A 26 15.23 13.42 4.52
N GLU A 27 14.75 12.22 4.20
CA GLU A 27 13.37 11.96 3.76
C GLU A 27 12.31 12.30 4.82
N GLN A 28 12.64 12.14 6.11
CA GLN A 28 11.78 12.53 7.24
C GLN A 28 11.96 13.99 7.69
N SER A 29 12.84 14.75 7.07
CA SER A 29 12.96 16.18 7.39
C SER A 29 11.70 16.94 6.94
N ASP A 30 11.36 18.03 7.63
CA ASP A 30 10.16 18.83 7.33
C ASP A 30 10.10 19.38 5.90
N ILE A 31 11.25 19.48 5.24
CA ILE A 31 11.39 19.92 3.85
C ILE A 31 10.77 18.88 2.89
N PHE A 32 10.94 17.59 3.18
CA PHE A 32 10.45 16.49 2.34
C PHE A 32 9.19 15.81 2.88
N ASN A 33 8.78 16.14 4.10
CA ASN A 33 7.58 15.63 4.77
C ASN A 33 6.31 15.72 3.89
N LYS A 34 6.12 16.84 3.17
CA LYS A 34 5.00 16.98 2.21
C LYS A 34 5.05 15.95 1.07
N ARG A 35 6.23 15.72 0.48
CA ARG A 35 6.39 14.71 -0.60
C ARG A 35 6.16 13.30 -0.08
N ASN A 36 6.59 13.06 1.15
CA ASN A 36 6.42 11.79 1.82
C ASN A 36 4.94 11.48 2.10
N GLN A 37 4.17 12.48 2.55
CA GLN A 37 2.73 12.36 2.69
C GLN A 37 2.03 12.09 1.35
N TRP A 38 2.40 12.77 0.27
CA TRP A 38 1.87 12.49 -1.07
C TRP A 38 2.14 11.06 -1.52
N PHE A 39 3.32 10.54 -1.24
CA PHE A 39 3.67 9.16 -1.55
C PHE A 39 2.83 8.16 -0.77
N PHE A 40 2.60 8.38 0.53
CA PHE A 40 1.69 7.57 1.32
C PHE A 40 0.25 7.61 0.79
N TYR A 41 -0.25 8.79 0.40
CA TYR A 41 -1.58 8.89 -0.22
C TYR A 41 -1.66 8.10 -1.52
N LEU A 42 -0.60 8.12 -2.34
CA LEU A 42 -0.54 7.35 -3.57
C LEU A 42 -0.58 5.84 -3.29
N ILE A 43 0.20 5.35 -2.32
CA ILE A 43 0.14 3.95 -1.87
C ILE A 43 -1.27 3.59 -1.40
N GLN A 44 -1.90 4.46 -0.60
CA GLN A 44 -3.25 4.24 -0.07
C GLN A 44 -4.27 4.11 -1.21
N ILE A 45 -4.20 4.97 -2.22
CA ILE A 45 -5.08 4.91 -3.40
C ILE A 45 -4.87 3.60 -4.15
N PHE A 46 -3.63 3.20 -4.42
CA PHE A 46 -3.33 1.93 -5.08
C PHE A 46 -3.86 0.73 -4.30
N ALA A 47 -3.71 0.72 -2.97
CA ALA A 47 -4.25 -0.33 -2.12
C ALA A 47 -5.78 -0.39 -2.17
N CYS A 48 -6.46 0.76 -2.12
CA CYS A 48 -7.92 0.83 -2.28
C CYS A 48 -8.39 0.29 -3.63
N LEU A 49 -7.72 0.67 -4.72
CA LEU A 49 -8.05 0.17 -6.07
C LEU A 49 -7.85 -1.34 -6.19
N LEU A 50 -6.78 -1.88 -5.61
CA LEU A 50 -6.52 -3.32 -5.58
C LEU A 50 -7.65 -4.07 -4.84
N ILE A 51 -8.07 -3.57 -3.68
CA ILE A 51 -9.15 -4.17 -2.89
C ILE A 51 -10.47 -4.16 -3.69
N ILE A 52 -10.82 -3.01 -4.29
CA ILE A 52 -12.03 -2.90 -5.13
C ILE A 52 -11.98 -3.90 -6.29
N TYR A 53 -10.84 -3.99 -6.97
CA TYR A 53 -10.65 -4.95 -8.06
C TYR A 53 -10.86 -6.40 -7.61
N ILE A 54 -10.26 -6.80 -6.47
CA ILE A 54 -10.43 -8.14 -5.92
C ILE A 54 -11.89 -8.42 -5.58
N ILE A 55 -12.58 -7.47 -4.93
CA ILE A 55 -14.01 -7.59 -4.60
C ILE A 55 -14.84 -7.79 -5.87
N ILE A 56 -14.62 -6.99 -6.91
CA ILE A 56 -15.33 -7.12 -8.18
C ILE A 56 -15.06 -8.48 -8.82
N TYR A 57 -13.80 -8.90 -8.86
CA TYR A 57 -13.40 -10.17 -9.45
C TYR A 57 -14.05 -11.37 -8.75
N VAL A 58 -14.01 -11.40 -7.41
CA VAL A 58 -14.63 -12.47 -6.61
C VAL A 58 -16.15 -12.51 -6.79
N ASN A 59 -16.82 -11.35 -6.77
CA ASN A 59 -18.26 -11.29 -7.00
C ASN A 59 -18.66 -11.79 -8.40
N ASN A 60 -17.87 -11.45 -9.43
CA ASN A 60 -18.12 -11.95 -10.78
C ASN A 60 -17.98 -13.47 -10.86
N ILE A 61 -16.98 -14.06 -10.21
CA ILE A 61 -16.84 -15.53 -10.14
C ILE A 61 -18.07 -16.15 -9.47
N ALA A 62 -18.49 -15.62 -8.32
CA ALA A 62 -19.65 -16.13 -7.59
C ALA A 62 -20.95 -16.06 -8.42
N LEU A 63 -21.13 -15.01 -9.23
CA LEU A 63 -22.26 -14.88 -10.15
C LEU A 63 -22.21 -15.92 -11.28
N ILE A 64 -21.04 -16.19 -11.84
CA ILE A 64 -20.87 -17.21 -12.88
C ILE A 64 -21.20 -18.60 -12.33
N GLU A 65 -20.72 -18.93 -11.13
CA GLU A 65 -21.04 -20.19 -10.46
C GLU A 65 -22.56 -20.32 -10.22
N ALA A 66 -23.22 -19.26 -9.75
CA ALA A 66 -24.66 -19.26 -9.53
C ALA A 66 -25.49 -19.38 -10.83
N ALA A 67 -24.99 -18.87 -11.96
CA ALA A 67 -25.67 -18.95 -13.27
C ALA A 67 -25.42 -20.27 -14.01
N SER A 68 -24.48 -21.10 -13.54
CA SER A 68 -24.14 -22.39 -14.13
C SER A 68 -24.98 -23.58 -13.62
N PHE A 69 -25.94 -23.29 -12.73
CA PHE A 69 -26.87 -24.25 -12.11
C PHE A 69 -28.30 -24.03 -12.61
#